data_AF-F4GI70-F1
#
_entry.id   AF-F4GI70-F1
#
_cell.length_a   1.000
_cell.length_b   1.000
_cell.length_c   1.000
_cell.angle_alpha   90.00
_cell.angle_beta   90.00
_cell.angle_gamma   90.00
#
_symmetry.space_group_name_H-M   'P 1'
#
loop_
_entity.id
_entity.type
_entity.pdbx_description
1 polymer ?
#
loop_
_entity_poly.entity_id
_entity_poly.type
_entity_poly.pdbx_seq_one_letter_code
_entity_poly.pdbx_strand_id
1 'polypeptide(L)'
;MELIIKIALLVSFFLAVFLRQSIPVPLYWGLFVFMLALVGAYYLISYWVSRRDAARVRGTALPPDGMSFFAVRKVSDNVSDDMYSRGRLEFFNEGVFFYVRLPKKQRTRDVPCSLVWSVQAAHVLSVAKTRTAVWKRGIILVLDDERTEVFTSFKAFRAIEKISGML
;
A
#
# COMPACT_ATOMS: atom_id res chain seq x y z
N MET A 1 -19.10 1.73 1.70
CA MET A 1 -18.27 1.77 0.47
C MET A 1 -17.79 0.39 0.04
N GLU A 2 -17.02 -0.35 0.84
CA GLU A 2 -16.56 -1.71 0.46
C GLU A 2 -17.72 -2.68 0.12
N LEU A 3 -18.80 -2.68 0.91
CA LEU A 3 -19.97 -3.49 0.63
C LEU A 3 -20.61 -3.14 -0.72
N ILE A 4 -20.72 -1.84 -1.04
CA ILE A 4 -21.29 -1.38 -2.32
C ILE A 4 -20.44 -1.86 -3.49
N ILE A 5 -19.10 -1.78 -3.36
CA ILE A 5 -18.18 -2.26 -4.39
C ILE A 5 -18.28 -3.78 -4.55
N LYS A 6 -18.39 -4.54 -3.43
CA LYS A 6 -18.58 -5.99 -3.48
C LYS A 6 -19.89 -6.37 -4.17
N ILE A 7 -20.99 -5.68 -3.85
CA ILE A 7 -22.29 -5.88 -4.50
C ILE A 7 -22.19 -5.53 -5.99
N ALA A 8 -21.58 -4.41 -6.35
CA ALA A 8 -21.39 -4.00 -7.74
C ALA A 8 -20.53 -5.02 -8.52
N LEU A 9 -19.47 -5.57 -7.91
CA LEU A 9 -18.66 -6.65 -8.48
C LEU A 9 -19.48 -7.92 -8.68
N LEU A 10 -20.29 -8.30 -7.70
CA LEU A 10 -21.13 -9.49 -7.79
C LEU A 10 -22.17 -9.36 -8.91
N VAL A 11 -22.85 -8.22 -8.99
CA VAL A 11 -23.84 -7.94 -10.05
C VAL A 11 -23.17 -7.91 -11.43
N SER A 12 -22.05 -7.20 -11.58
CA SER A 12 -21.33 -7.14 -12.87
C SER A 12 -20.78 -8.50 -13.29
N PHE A 13 -20.28 -9.31 -12.35
CA PHE A 13 -19.88 -10.69 -12.64
C PHE A 13 -21.08 -11.54 -13.08
N PHE A 14 -22.21 -11.44 -12.38
CA PHE A 14 -23.43 -12.16 -12.75
C PHE A 14 -23.88 -11.80 -14.17
N LEU A 15 -23.91 -10.52 -14.51
CA LEU A 15 -24.26 -10.05 -15.86
C LEU A 15 -23.27 -10.59 -16.91
N ALA A 16 -21.96 -10.58 -16.61
CA ALA A 16 -20.93 -11.05 -17.52
C ALA A 16 -21.03 -12.55 -17.82
N VAL A 17 -21.37 -13.36 -16.82
CA VAL A 17 -21.42 -14.83 -16.94
C VAL A 17 -22.77 -15.31 -17.47
N PHE A 18 -23.88 -14.88 -16.86
CA PHE A 18 -25.20 -15.44 -17.13
C PHE A 18 -25.94 -14.76 -18.27
N LEU A 19 -25.67 -13.48 -18.54
CA LEU A 19 -26.32 -12.72 -19.62
C LEU A 19 -25.40 -12.51 -20.81
N ARG A 20 -24.32 -13.29 -20.94
CA ARG A 20 -23.31 -13.13 -22.00
C ARG A 20 -23.92 -13.07 -23.39
N GLN A 21 -24.89 -13.95 -23.68
CA GLN A 21 -25.53 -14.07 -24.99
C GLN A 21 -26.42 -12.87 -25.34
N SER A 22 -26.88 -12.12 -24.33
CA SER A 22 -27.74 -10.95 -24.49
C SER A 22 -26.98 -9.62 -24.54
N ILE A 23 -25.66 -9.64 -24.32
CA ILE A 23 -24.83 -8.44 -24.22
C ILE A 23 -24.01 -8.25 -25.51
N PRO A 24 -24.15 -7.10 -26.21
CA PRO A 24 -23.31 -6.76 -27.35
C PRO A 24 -21.81 -6.81 -27.00
N VAL A 25 -20.98 -7.28 -27.94
CA VAL A 25 -19.53 -7.48 -27.72
C VAL A 25 -18.82 -6.26 -27.12
N PRO A 26 -19.06 -5.01 -27.56
CA PRO A 26 -18.41 -3.84 -26.97
C PRO A 26 -18.80 -3.61 -25.51
N LEU A 27 -20.08 -3.82 -25.18
CA LEU A 27 -20.61 -3.64 -23.82
C LEU A 27 -20.02 -4.69 -22.86
N TYR A 28 -19.79 -5.91 -23.34
CA TYR A 28 -19.13 -6.95 -22.56
C TYR A 28 -17.69 -6.60 -22.19
N TRP A 29 -16.90 -6.07 -23.14
CA TRP A 29 -15.55 -5.58 -22.84
C TRP A 29 -15.57 -4.39 -21.88
N GLY A 30 -16.53 -3.47 -22.05
CA GLY A 30 -16.76 -2.37 -21.10
C GLY A 30 -17.05 -2.87 -19.69
N LEU A 31 -17.87 -3.91 -19.55
CA LEU A 31 -18.18 -4.55 -18.26
C LEU A 31 -16.94 -5.17 -17.62
N PHE A 32 -16.05 -5.78 -18.42
CA PHE A 32 -14.79 -6.32 -17.92
C PHE A 32 -13.84 -5.23 -17.41
N VAL A 33 -13.67 -4.14 -18.17
CA VAL A 33 -12.89 -2.97 -17.74
C VAL A 33 -13.49 -2.35 -16.48
N PHE A 34 -14.82 -2.27 -16.39
CA PHE A 34 -15.53 -1.81 -15.21
C PHE A 34 -15.26 -2.68 -13.98
N MET A 35 -15.31 -4.01 -14.12
CA MET A 35 -14.95 -4.94 -13.05
C MET A 35 -13.50 -4.74 -12.59
N LEU A 36 -12.56 -4.58 -13.51
CA LEU A 36 -11.16 -4.27 -13.18
C LEU A 36 -11.03 -2.95 -12.41
N ALA A 37 -11.77 -1.92 -12.81
CA ALA A 37 -11.81 -0.64 -12.10
C ALA A 37 -12.37 -0.81 -10.67
N LEU A 38 -13.43 -1.60 -10.49
CA LEU A 38 -14.00 -1.90 -9.18
C LEU A 38 -13.03 -2.68 -8.28
N VAL A 39 -12.30 -3.66 -8.82
CA VAL A 39 -11.24 -4.38 -8.09
C VAL A 39 -10.14 -3.39 -7.65
N GLY A 40 -9.71 -2.50 -8.55
CA GLY A 40 -8.75 -1.44 -8.23
C GLY A 40 -9.25 -0.49 -7.13
N ALA A 41 -10.51 -0.06 -7.21
CA ALA A 41 -11.13 0.78 -6.20
C ALA A 41 -11.26 0.05 -4.84
N TYR A 42 -11.66 -1.22 -4.85
CA TYR A 42 -11.72 -2.05 -3.65
C TYR A 42 -10.35 -2.18 -3.00
N TYR A 43 -9.32 -2.44 -3.80
CA TYR A 43 -7.94 -2.53 -3.35
C TYR A 43 -7.48 -1.22 -2.68
N LEU A 44 -7.67 -0.08 -3.35
CA LEU A 44 -7.33 1.22 -2.79
C LEU A 44 -8.08 1.47 -1.49
N ILE A 45 -9.40 1.28 -1.45
CA ILE A 45 -10.18 1.55 -0.25
C ILE A 45 -9.79 0.64 0.91
N SER A 46 -9.45 -0.62 0.65
CA SER A 46 -9.12 -1.59 1.70
C SER A 46 -7.76 -1.32 2.35
N TYR A 47 -6.76 -0.93 1.56
CA TYR A 47 -5.36 -0.82 2.03
C TYR A 47 -4.86 0.61 2.17
N TRP A 48 -5.56 1.60 1.62
CA TRP A 48 -5.12 2.99 1.69
C TRP A 48 -5.24 3.52 3.11
N VAL A 49 -4.09 3.88 3.68
CA VAL A 49 -3.95 4.73 4.86
C VAL A 49 -3.77 6.15 4.35
N SER A 50 -4.47 7.15 4.88
CA SER A 50 -4.26 8.56 4.50
C SER A 50 -3.14 9.21 5.34
N ARG A 51 -2.58 10.36 4.90
CA ARG A 51 -1.61 11.12 5.73
C ARG A 51 -2.22 11.54 7.06
N ARG A 52 -3.51 11.89 7.05
CA ARG A 52 -4.26 12.30 8.24
C ARG A 52 -4.42 11.14 9.22
N ASP A 53 -4.70 9.93 8.72
CA ASP A 53 -4.80 8.73 9.54
C ASP A 53 -3.45 8.41 10.21
N ALA A 54 -2.36 8.45 9.44
CA ALA A 54 -1.01 8.24 9.98
C ALA A 54 -0.62 9.32 11.01
N ALA A 55 -0.93 10.59 10.74
CA ALA A 55 -0.67 11.69 11.66
C ALA A 55 -1.44 11.56 12.98
N ARG A 56 -2.67 11.01 12.97
CA ARG A 56 -3.43 10.74 14.21
C ARG A 56 -2.73 9.70 15.08
N VAL A 57 -2.21 8.64 14.47
CA VAL A 57 -1.52 7.56 15.19
C VAL A 57 -0.14 8.02 15.68
N ARG A 58 0.59 8.79 14.87
CA ARG A 58 1.87 9.39 15.28
C ARG A 58 1.71 10.48 16.35
N GLY A 59 0.54 11.11 16.42
CA GLY A 59 0.30 12.28 17.27
C GLY A 59 0.76 13.61 16.66
N THR A 60 1.49 13.58 15.54
CA THR A 60 2.01 14.78 14.86
C THR A 60 1.81 14.72 13.35
N ALA A 61 1.66 15.88 12.73
CA ALA A 61 1.66 16.00 11.27
C ALA A 61 3.03 15.63 10.69
N LEU A 62 3.04 15.18 9.44
CA LEU A 62 4.30 14.90 8.76
C LEU A 62 5.04 16.23 8.55
N PRO A 63 6.35 16.31 8.85
CA PRO A 63 7.12 17.52 8.61
C PRO A 63 7.03 17.98 7.14
N PRO A 64 7.25 19.28 6.85
CA PRO A 64 7.18 19.80 5.48
C PRO A 64 8.10 19.05 4.51
N ASP A 65 9.27 18.63 4.98
CA ASP A 65 10.26 17.91 4.19
C ASP A 65 9.96 16.41 4.11
N GLY A 66 9.10 15.90 5.00
CA GLY A 66 8.72 14.51 5.12
C GLY A 66 8.08 13.95 3.85
N MET A 67 8.45 12.72 3.50
CA MET A 67 7.86 12.00 2.40
C MET A 67 6.89 10.94 2.87
N SER A 68 5.89 10.64 2.03
CA SER A 68 4.85 9.67 2.37
C SER A 68 4.31 9.03 1.11
N PHE A 69 4.42 7.70 1.04
CA PHE A 69 4.12 6.88 -0.12
C PHE A 69 3.22 5.72 0.27
N PHE A 70 2.42 5.25 -0.68
CA PHE A 70 1.84 3.92 -0.56
C PHE A 70 2.91 2.87 -0.87
N ALA A 71 3.07 1.86 -0.02
CA ALA A 71 4.08 0.83 -0.17
C ALA A 71 3.56 -0.55 0.25
N VAL A 72 4.21 -1.58 -0.27
CA VAL A 72 3.98 -2.98 0.09
C VAL A 72 5.26 -3.53 0.72
N ARG A 73 5.19 -3.97 1.96
CA ARG A 73 6.30 -4.60 2.70
C ARG A 73 6.13 -6.12 2.64
N LYS A 74 7.23 -6.85 2.43
CA LYS A 74 7.28 -8.30 2.61
C LYS A 74 7.43 -8.60 4.11
N VAL A 75 6.52 -9.37 4.70
CA VAL A 75 6.48 -9.61 6.15
C VAL A 75 7.12 -10.94 6.54
N SER A 76 7.10 -11.94 5.65
CA SER A 76 7.68 -13.25 5.90
C SER A 76 8.19 -13.88 4.60
N ASP A 77 9.19 -14.76 4.72
CA ASP A 77 9.64 -15.65 3.65
C ASP A 77 8.76 -16.90 3.51
N ASN A 78 7.88 -17.16 4.48
CA ASN A 78 6.93 -18.26 4.43
C ASN A 78 5.69 -17.88 3.60
N VAL A 79 5.27 -18.79 2.71
CA VAL A 79 4.12 -18.67 1.79
C VAL A 79 2.81 -18.83 2.55
N SER A 80 2.53 -17.94 3.50
CA SER A 80 1.22 -17.82 4.17
C SER A 80 0.53 -16.52 3.75
N ASP A 81 -0.79 -16.42 3.99
CA ASP A 81 -1.66 -15.33 3.53
C ASP A 81 -1.17 -13.92 3.97
N ASP A 82 -0.34 -13.85 5.01
CA ASP A 82 0.28 -12.62 5.55
C ASP A 82 1.64 -12.27 4.94
N MET A 83 2.03 -12.86 3.80
CA MET A 83 3.33 -12.62 3.17
C MET A 83 3.60 -11.12 2.86
N TYR A 84 2.54 -10.33 2.67
CA TYR A 84 2.66 -8.90 2.34
C TYR A 84 1.72 -8.02 3.15
N SER A 85 2.30 -7.00 3.79
CA SER A 85 1.54 -5.91 4.37
C SER A 85 1.54 -4.70 3.44
N ARG A 86 0.40 -4.01 3.36
CA ARG A 86 0.17 -2.91 2.42
C ARG A 86 -0.28 -1.70 3.21
N GLY A 87 0.31 -0.55 2.92
CA GLY A 87 0.05 0.61 3.74
C GLY A 87 0.81 1.84 3.30
N ARG A 88 1.04 2.73 4.26
CA ARG A 88 1.71 4.00 4.05
C ARG A 88 3.09 3.95 4.68
N LEU A 89 4.10 4.21 3.87
CA LEU A 89 5.49 4.35 4.26
C LEU A 89 5.85 5.83 4.30
N GLU A 90 6.34 6.29 5.44
CA GLU A 90 6.73 7.68 5.67
C GLU A 90 8.23 7.76 6.00
N PHE A 91 8.88 8.79 5.46
CA PHE A 91 10.30 9.09 5.65
C PHE A 91 10.45 10.51 6.15
N PHE A 92 11.17 10.70 7.25
CA PHE A 92 11.56 12.02 7.77
C PHE A 92 12.74 11.86 8.72
N ASN A 93 13.29 12.97 9.22
CA ASN A 93 14.58 12.99 9.94
C ASN A 93 14.63 12.07 11.17
N GLU A 94 13.49 11.74 11.79
CA GLU A 94 13.47 10.82 12.94
C GLU A 94 13.57 9.35 12.51
N GLY A 95 13.20 9.04 11.27
CA GLY A 95 13.29 7.70 10.71
C GLY A 95 12.22 7.34 9.69
N VAL A 96 12.01 6.04 9.56
CA VAL A 96 11.08 5.43 8.61
C VAL A 96 9.96 4.74 9.36
N PHE A 97 8.72 5.03 8.97
CA PHE A 97 7.53 4.52 9.64
C PHE A 97 6.57 3.90 8.63
N PHE A 98 6.10 2.69 8.90
CA PHE A 98 5.17 1.97 8.05
C PHE A 98 3.86 1.68 8.78
N TYR A 99 2.79 2.30 8.28
CA TYR A 99 1.44 2.21 8.82
C TYR A 99 0.56 1.32 7.96
N VAL A 100 -0.14 0.39 8.59
CA VAL A 100 -1.11 -0.49 7.92
C VAL A 100 -2.51 -0.18 8.44
N ARG A 101 -3.48 -0.24 7.53
CA ARG A 101 -4.88 -0.01 7.88
C ARG A 101 -5.40 -1.13 8.77
N LEU A 102 -6.06 -0.79 9.87
CA LEU A 102 -6.62 -1.79 10.77
C LEU A 102 -7.81 -2.52 10.15
N PRO A 103 -8.02 -3.80 10.50
CA PRO A 103 -9.23 -4.53 10.15
C PRO A 103 -10.48 -3.76 10.60
N LYS A 104 -11.55 -3.85 9.80
CA LYS A 104 -12.79 -3.07 10.04
C LYS A 104 -13.36 -3.22 11.46
N LYS A 105 -13.19 -4.39 12.08
CA LYS A 105 -13.65 -4.66 13.46
C LYS A 105 -12.85 -3.93 14.54
N GLN A 106 -11.57 -3.64 14.28
CA GLN A 106 -10.65 -2.99 15.21
C GLN A 106 -10.50 -1.48 14.93
N ARG A 107 -11.05 -1.02 13.81
CA ARG A 107 -10.89 0.36 13.35
C ARG A 107 -11.86 1.29 14.06
N THR A 108 -11.31 2.28 14.76
CA THR A 108 -12.08 3.40 15.31
C THR A 108 -11.78 4.69 14.56
N ARG A 109 -12.54 5.76 14.84
CA ARG A 109 -12.29 7.09 14.27
C ARG A 109 -10.91 7.62 14.69
N ASP A 110 -10.51 7.30 15.92
CA ASP A 110 -9.30 7.78 16.56
C ASP A 110 -8.10 6.90 16.23
N VAL A 111 -8.32 5.60 16.04
CA VAL A 111 -7.28 4.63 15.64
C VAL A 111 -7.66 3.99 14.29
N PRO A 112 -7.47 4.73 13.17
CA PRO A 112 -7.83 4.24 11.84
C PRO A 112 -6.80 3.28 11.23
N CYS A 113 -5.56 3.27 11.74
CA CYS A 113 -4.43 2.45 11.28
C CYS A 113 -3.54 2.08 12.48
N SER A 114 -2.55 1.23 12.23
CA SER A 114 -1.53 0.81 13.21
C SER A 114 -0.14 1.02 12.64
N LEU A 115 0.82 1.36 13.50
CA LEU A 115 2.23 1.31 13.17
C LEU A 115 2.68 -0.15 13.21
N VAL A 116 3.09 -0.71 12.08
CA VAL A 116 3.47 -2.13 11.98
C VAL A 116 4.97 -2.33 11.94
N TRP A 117 5.71 -1.32 11.47
CA TRP A 117 7.16 -1.35 11.42
C TRP A 117 7.71 0.07 11.47
N SER A 118 8.81 0.27 12.18
CA SER A 118 9.52 1.53 12.23
C SER A 118 10.99 1.31 12.53
N VAL A 119 11.83 2.20 12.02
CA VAL A 119 13.26 2.27 12.35
C VAL A 119 13.67 3.72 12.47
N GLN A 120 14.55 4.04 13.42
CA GLN A 120 15.10 5.40 13.52
C GLN A 120 16.11 5.64 12.41
N ALA A 121 16.26 6.90 11.97
CA ALA A 121 17.19 7.26 10.89
C ALA A 121 18.62 6.80 11.18
N ALA A 122 19.08 6.92 12.44
CA ALA A 122 20.41 6.51 12.87
C ALA A 122 20.74 5.02 12.64
N HIS A 123 19.73 4.16 12.53
CA HIS A 123 19.89 2.72 12.28
C HIS A 123 19.82 2.36 10.78
N VAL A 124 19.60 3.35 9.89
CA VAL A 124 19.56 3.12 8.44
C VAL A 124 20.93 3.42 7.85
N LEU A 125 21.65 2.37 7.44
CA LEU A 125 22.96 2.52 6.80
C LEU A 125 22.87 3.02 5.37
N SER A 126 21.90 2.52 4.61
CA SER A 126 21.69 2.95 3.22
C SER A 126 20.30 2.63 2.69
N VAL A 127 19.93 3.34 1.62
CA VAL A 127 18.69 3.11 0.86
C VAL A 127 19.06 2.80 -0.58
N ALA A 128 18.67 1.62 -1.07
CA ALA A 128 18.99 1.16 -2.41
C ALA A 128 17.73 0.91 -3.25
N LYS A 129 17.84 1.07 -4.58
CA LYS A 129 16.76 0.70 -5.51
C LYS A 129 16.71 -0.81 -5.64
N THR A 130 15.52 -1.39 -5.68
CA THR A 130 15.33 -2.81 -6.03
C THR A 130 14.31 -3.02 -7.13
N ARG A 131 14.54 -4.09 -7.90
CA ARG A 131 13.62 -4.63 -8.88
C ARG A 131 13.47 -6.13 -8.59
N THR A 132 12.44 -6.48 -7.84
CA THR A 132 12.11 -7.90 -7.55
C THR A 132 11.42 -8.58 -8.73
N ALA A 133 10.84 -7.81 -9.66
CA ALA A 133 10.35 -8.27 -10.96
C ALA A 133 10.36 -7.09 -11.96
N VAL A 134 10.21 -7.36 -13.26
CA VAL A 134 10.19 -6.32 -14.32
C VAL A 134 9.23 -5.17 -14.00
N TRP A 135 8.12 -5.47 -13.31
CA TRP A 135 7.06 -4.53 -12.94
C TRP A 135 7.08 -4.12 -11.45
N LYS A 136 7.82 -4.85 -10.59
CA LYS A 136 7.88 -4.59 -9.14
C LYS A 136 9.12 -3.77 -8.82
N ARG A 137 8.96 -2.44 -8.80
CA ARG A 137 9.99 -1.47 -8.41
C ARG A 137 9.81 -1.06 -6.95
N GLY A 138 10.90 -1.08 -6.20
CA GLY A 138 10.89 -0.78 -4.77
C GLY A 138 12.20 -0.22 -4.27
N ILE A 139 12.30 -0.11 -2.96
CA ILE A 139 13.49 0.29 -2.22
C ILE A 139 13.86 -0.79 -1.21
N ILE A 140 15.14 -0.90 -0.92
CA ILE A 140 15.71 -1.72 0.15
C ILE A 140 16.30 -0.74 1.16
N LEU A 141 15.96 -0.93 2.43
CA LEU A 141 16.62 -0.30 3.55
C LEU A 141 17.62 -1.30 4.11
N VAL A 142 18.89 -0.90 4.15
CA VAL A 142 19.95 -1.66 4.82
C VAL A 142 20.11 -1.09 6.21
N LEU A 143 19.95 -1.93 7.22
CA LEU A 143 20.00 -1.56 8.63
C LEU A 143 21.36 -1.91 9.23
N ASP A 144 21.68 -1.32 10.38
CA ASP A 144 22.95 -1.51 11.11
C ASP A 144 23.17 -2.94 11.62
N ASP A 145 22.11 -3.73 11.80
CA ASP A 145 22.13 -5.13 12.21
C ASP A 145 22.27 -6.12 11.03
N GLU A 146 22.78 -5.66 9.88
CA GLU A 146 22.87 -6.38 8.60
C GLU A 146 21.52 -6.86 8.05
N ARG A 147 20.39 -6.47 8.65
CA ARG A 147 19.07 -6.80 8.11
C ARG A 147 18.74 -5.89 6.95
N THR A 148 17.94 -6.43 6.04
CA THR A 148 17.41 -5.67 4.91
C THR A 148 15.90 -5.73 4.91
N GLU A 149 15.28 -4.56 4.72
CA GLU A 149 13.83 -4.43 4.66
C GLU A 149 13.40 -3.93 3.28
N VAL A 150 12.50 -4.67 2.65
CA VAL A 150 12.13 -4.46 1.26
C VAL A 150 10.72 -3.88 1.15
N PHE A 151 10.64 -2.71 0.54
CA PHE A 151 9.38 -2.02 0.28
C PHE A 151 9.16 -1.82 -1.23
N THR A 152 8.06 -2.35 -1.75
CA THR A 152 7.67 -2.11 -3.15
C THR A 152 6.83 -0.83 -3.23
N SER A 153 7.38 0.20 -3.87
CA SER A 153 6.67 1.43 -4.20
C SER A 153 7.34 2.15 -5.36
N PHE A 154 6.60 2.33 -6.45
CA PHE A 154 7.10 3.03 -7.63
C PHE A 154 7.44 4.51 -7.36
N LYS A 155 6.66 5.16 -6.50
CA LYS A 155 6.90 6.57 -6.12
C LYS A 155 8.15 6.69 -5.26
N ALA A 156 8.33 5.81 -4.27
CA ALA A 156 9.55 5.80 -3.46
C ALA A 156 10.79 5.46 -4.31
N PHE A 157 10.68 4.50 -5.24
CA PHE A 157 11.75 4.16 -6.19
C PHE A 157 12.21 5.38 -7.02
N ARG A 158 11.29 6.25 -7.44
CA ARG A 158 11.63 7.48 -8.17
C ARG A 158 12.21 8.57 -7.26
N ALA A 159 11.83 8.58 -5.99
CA ALA A 159 12.24 9.61 -5.02
C ALA A 159 13.47 9.22 -4.19
N ILE A 160 14.19 8.15 -4.56
CA ILE A 160 15.23 7.58 -3.68
C ILE A 160 16.33 8.56 -3.32
N GLU A 161 16.80 9.40 -4.24
CA GLU A 161 17.90 10.34 -3.99
C GLU A 161 17.54 11.32 -2.89
N LYS A 162 16.28 11.79 -2.91
CA LYS A 162 15.78 12.69 -1.87
C LYS A 162 15.49 11.93 -0.56
N ILE A 163 15.08 10.66 -0.61
CA ILE A 163 14.94 9.82 0.60
C ILE A 163 16.31 9.59 1.26
N SER A 164 17.33 9.25 0.47
CA SER A 164 18.71 9.02 0.93
C SER A 164 19.36 10.27 1.51
N GLY A 165 18.94 11.47 1.11
CA GLY A 165 19.43 12.72 1.71
C GLY A 165 18.71 13.12 3.01
N MET A 166 17.68 12.39 3.43
CA MET A 166 16.87 12.68 4.63
C MET A 166 17.15 11.73 5.81
N LEU A 167 17.78 10.59 5.53
CA LEU A 167 18.15 9.55 6.49
C LEU A 167 19.67 9.59 6.67
#